data_AF-A0A916DI30-F1
#
_entry.id   AF-A0A916DI30-F1
#
_cell.length_a   1.000
_cell.length_b   1.000
_cell.length_c   1.000
_cell.angle_alpha   90.00
_cell.angle_beta   90.00
_cell.angle_gamma   90.00
#
_symmetry.space_group_name_H-M   'P 1'
#
loop_
_entity.id
_entity.type
_entity.pdbx_description
1 polymer ?
#
loop_
_entity_poly.entity_id
_entity_poly.type
_entity_poly.pdbx_seq_one_letter_code
_entity_poly.pdbx_strand_id
1 'polypeptide(L)' 'MRRDLSEERAIEAVAAMHRAQIVPLDASLAIEAADLSLAHGLAMADAIVYATALRQGATLVTGDADFEGLADVVLIR' A
#
# COMPACT_ATOMS: atom_id res chain seq x y z
N MET A 1 27.23 2.61 -8.82
CA MET A 1 26.13 3.34 -8.17
C MET A 1 26.75 4.32 -7.16
N ARG A 2 26.67 5.64 -7.39
CA ARG A 2 27.19 6.64 -6.43
C ARG A 2 26.17 6.82 -5.31
N ARG A 3 26.61 6.77 -4.05
CA ARG A 3 25.76 6.87 -2.85
C ARG A 3 24.94 8.16 -2.82
N ASP A 4 25.50 9.29 -3.27
CA ASP A 4 24.85 10.59 -3.24
C ASP A 4 23.57 10.62 -4.10
N LEU A 5 23.63 10.07 -5.32
CA LEU A 5 22.48 10.01 -6.24
C LEU A 5 21.36 9.09 -5.72
N SER A 6 21.68 8.07 -4.91
CA SER A 6 20.64 7.25 -4.28
C SER A 6 19.97 7.96 -3.09
N GLU A 7 20.71 8.81 -2.39
CA GLU A 7 20.20 9.59 -1.25
C GLU A 7 19.27 10.72 -1.73
N GLU A 8 19.68 11.48 -2.75
CA GLU A 8 18.84 12.51 -3.38
C GLU A 8 17.50 11.93 -3.86
N ARG A 9 17.55 10.79 -4.57
CA ARG A 9 16.33 10.11 -5.05
C ARG A 9 15.45 9.58 -3.91
N ALA A 10 16.04 9.15 -2.80
CA ALA A 10 15.28 8.75 -1.62
C ALA A 10 14.56 9.95 -0.98
N ILE A 11 15.23 11.09 -0.87
CA ILE A 11 14.62 12.33 -0.37
C ILE A 11 13.47 12.78 -1.28
N GLU A 12 13.66 12.76 -2.60
CA GLU A 12 12.61 13.08 -3.57
C GLU A 12 11.40 12.15 -3.44
N ALA A 13 11.63 10.85 -3.24
CA ALA A 13 10.56 9.88 -3.02
C ALA A 13 9.80 10.17 -1.72
N VAL A 14 10.48 10.43 -0.61
CA VAL A 14 9.84 10.78 0.66
C VAL A 14 9.04 12.08 0.55
N ALA A 15 9.59 13.10 -0.10
CA ALA A 15 8.89 14.36 -0.35
C ALA A 15 7.63 14.13 -1.21
N ALA A 16 7.68 13.22 -2.19
CA ALA A 16 6.52 12.85 -2.98
C ALA A 16 5.44 12.13 -2.17
N MET A 17 5.83 11.20 -1.28
CA MET A 17 4.90 10.51 -0.39
C MET A 17 4.15 11.48 0.54
N HIS A 18 4.83 12.51 1.05
CA HIS A 18 4.24 13.51 1.94
C HIS A 18 3.24 14.45 1.26
N ARG A 19 3.08 14.40 -0.07
CA ARG A 19 2.00 15.12 -0.76
C ARG A 19 0.64 14.43 -0.66
N ALA A 20 0.62 13.16 -0.24
CA ALA A 20 -0.60 12.40 -0.01
C ALA A 20 -1.00 12.42 1.48
N GLN A 21 -2.22 11.98 1.78
CA GLN A 21 -2.63 11.73 3.15
C GLN A 21 -1.87 10.51 3.69
N ILE A 22 -1.10 10.71 4.76
CA ILE A 22 -0.43 9.63 5.47
C ILE A 22 -1.42 9.02 6.46
N VAL A 23 -1.71 7.73 6.30
CA VAL A 23 -2.51 6.96 7.25
C VAL A 23 -1.56 6.19 8.18
N PRO A 24 -1.55 6.47 9.49
CA PRO A 24 -0.75 5.69 10.43
C PRO A 24 -1.23 4.23 10.51
N LEU A 25 -0.29 3.29 10.53
CA LEU A 25 -0.58 1.89 10.84
C LEU A 25 -0.75 1.73 12.35
N ASP A 26 -2.01 1.75 12.80
CA ASP A 26 -2.39 1.44 14.18
C ASP A 26 -2.70 -0.05 14.37
N ALA A 27 -2.92 -0.47 15.61
CA ALA A 27 -3.21 -1.87 15.93
C ALA A 27 -4.51 -2.38 15.29
N SER A 28 -5.53 -1.53 15.11
CA SER A 28 -6.79 -1.91 14.47
C SER A 28 -6.55 -2.26 13.00
N LEU A 29 -5.87 -1.37 12.29
CA LEU A 29 -5.53 -1.55 10.88
C LEU A 29 -4.61 -2.75 10.67
N ALA A 30 -3.68 -3.01 11.60
CA ALA A 30 -2.83 -4.18 11.53
C ALA A 30 -3.61 -5.50 11.68
N ILE A 31 -4.63 -5.53 12.56
CA ILE A 31 -5.50 -6.70 12.71
C ILE A 31 -6.38 -6.90 11.47
N GLU A 32 -6.99 -5.82 10.95
CA GLU A 32 -7.77 -5.86 9.71
C GLU A 32 -6.93 -6.37 8.52
N ALA A 33 -5.68 -5.91 8.41
CA ALA A 33 -4.74 -6.39 7.41
C ALA A 33 -4.38 -7.88 7.60
N ALA A 34 -4.19 -8.35 8.83
CA ALA A 34 -3.90 -9.75 9.09
C ALA A 34 -5.07 -10.66 8.66
N ASP A 35 -6.30 -10.25 8.93
CA ASP A 35 -7.51 -10.98 8.50
C ASP A 35 -7.60 -11.04 6.97
N LEU A 36 -7.35 -9.93 6.28
CA LEU A 36 -7.34 -9.88 4.81
C LEU A 36 -6.20 -10.68 4.19
N SER A 37 -5.02 -10.69 4.82
CA SER A 37 -3.88 -11.51 4.41
C SER A 37 -4.25 -12.99 4.42
N LEU A 38 -4.89 -13.47 5.49
CA LEU A 38 -5.34 -14.86 5.59
C LEU A 38 -6.50 -15.17 4.62
N ALA A 39 -7.45 -14.26 4.47
CA ALA A 39 -8.62 -14.46 3.61
C ALA A 39 -8.27 -14.51 2.11
N HIS A 40 -7.28 -13.73 1.68
CA HIS A 40 -6.93 -13.57 0.27
C HIS A 40 -5.55 -14.14 -0.09
N GLY A 41 -4.79 -14.65 0.88
CA GLY A 41 -3.43 -15.14 0.66
C GLY A 41 -2.41 -14.05 0.35
N LEU A 42 -2.71 -12.79 0.67
CA LEU A 42 -1.84 -11.64 0.39
C LEU A 42 -0.63 -11.61 1.32
N ALA A 43 0.51 -11.14 0.83
CA ALA A 43 1.64 -10.83 1.68
C ALA A 43 1.29 -9.68 2.65
N MET A 44 2.00 -9.60 3.78
CA MET A 44 1.69 -8.65 4.85
C MET A 44 1.61 -7.19 4.35
N ALA A 45 2.55 -6.76 3.49
CA ALA A 45 2.56 -5.41 2.97
C ALA A 45 1.33 -5.11 2.08
N ASP A 46 0.98 -6.06 1.22
CA ASP A 46 -0.18 -5.94 0.32
C ASP A 46 -1.49 -5.90 1.08
N ALA A 47 -1.61 -6.73 2.11
CA ALA A 47 -2.76 -6.72 2.98
C ALA A 47 -2.89 -5.41 3.79
N ILE A 48 -1.77 -4.83 4.25
CA ILE A 48 -1.77 -3.51 4.90
C ILE A 48 -2.25 -2.42 3.93
N VAL A 49 -1.75 -2.42 2.70
CA VAL A 49 -2.16 -1.46 1.66
C VAL A 49 -3.65 -1.61 1.35
N TYR A 50 -4.13 -2.85 1.18
CA TYR A 50 -5.54 -3.12 0.90
C TYR A 50 -6.47 -2.72 2.04
N ALA A 51 -6.13 -3.13 3.26
CA ALA A 51 -6.87 -2.73 4.46
C ALA A 51 -6.95 -1.21 4.60
N THR A 52 -5.84 -0.51 4.31
CA THR A 52 -5.79 0.95 4.35
C THR A 52 -6.76 1.56 3.34
N ALA A 53 -6.79 1.04 2.11
CA ALA A 53 -7.71 1.51 1.07
C ALA A 53 -9.17 1.32 1.49
N LEU A 54 -9.55 0.11 1.93
CA LEU A 54 -10.90 -0.21 2.38
C LEU A 54 -11.33 0.67 3.58
N ARG A 55 -10.45 0.83 4.58
CA ARG A 55 -10.74 1.65 5.78
C ARG A 55 -10.95 3.13 5.46
N GLN A 56 -10.29 3.63 4.41
CA GLN A 56 -10.46 5.01 3.93
C GLN A 56 -11.58 5.14 2.87
N GLY A 57 -12.27 4.05 2.51
CA GLY A 57 -13.26 4.04 1.44
C GLY A 57 -12.66 4.43 0.08
N ALA A 58 -11.39 4.09 -0.15
CA ALA A 58 -10.63 4.43 -1.34
C ALA A 58 -10.51 3.21 -2.27
N THR A 59 -10.40 3.47 -3.57
CA THR A 59 -10.06 2.46 -4.57
C THR A 59 -8.55 2.23 -4.58
N LEU A 60 -8.10 0.99 -4.45
CA LEU A 60 -6.69 0.63 -4.61
C LEU A 60 -6.34 0.55 -6.09
N VAL A 61 -5.49 1.47 -6.56
CA VAL A 61 -4.94 1.44 -7.92
C VAL A 61 -3.54 0.81 -7.87
N THR A 62 -3.34 -0.30 -8.56
CA THR A 62 -2.06 -1.02 -8.55
C THR A 62 -1.78 -1.70 -9.88
N GLY A 63 -0.51 -1.93 -10.19
CA GLY A 63 -0.10 -2.79 -11.32
C GLY A 63 0.14 -4.25 -10.90
N ASP A 64 -0.08 -4.56 -9.63
CA ASP A 64 0.18 -5.88 -9.07
C ASP A 64 -1.02 -6.82 -9.27
N ALA A 65 -0.81 -7.92 -9.98
CA ALA A 65 -1.84 -8.89 -10.32
C ALA A 65 -2.33 -9.70 -9.10
N ASP A 66 -1.61 -9.69 -7.97
CA ASP A 66 -2.03 -10.38 -6.76
C ASP A 66 -3.34 -9.83 -6.17
N PHE A 67 -3.76 -8.63 -6.60
CA PHE A 67 -5.05 -8.01 -6.23
C PHE A 67 -6.17 -8.26 -7.26
N GLU A 68 -5.95 -9.07 -8.30
CA GLU A 68 -6.95 -9.33 -9.33
C GLU A 68 -8.22 -9.98 -8.74
N GLY A 69 -9.37 -9.38 -9.02
CA GLY A 69 -10.68 -9.86 -8.54
C GLY A 69 -11.03 -9.43 -7.11
N LEU A 70 -10.19 -8.68 -6.41
CA LEU A 70 -10.53 -8.08 -5.12
C LEU A 70 -11.44 -6.86 -5.30
N ALA A 71 -12.34 -6.64 -4.33
CA ALA A 71 -13.28 -5.53 -4.36
C ALA A 71 -12.54 -4.19 -4.25
N ASP A 72 -13.06 -3.16 -4.94
CA ASP A 72 -12.51 -1.80 -4.93
C ASP A 72 -11.03 -1.71 -5.34
N VAL A 73 -10.60 -2.60 -6.24
CA VAL A 73 -9.28 -2.57 -6.88
C VAL A 73 -9.39 -2.23 -8.36
N VAL A 74 -8.49 -1.36 -8.84
CA VAL A 74 -8.28 -1.08 -10.26
C VAL A 74 -6.87 -1.49 -10.65
N LEU A 75 -6.76 -2.46 -11.55
CA LEU A 75 -5.48 -2.88 -12.13
C LEU A 75 -5.08 -1.98 -13.29
N ILE A 76 -3.87 -1.43 -13.24
CA ILE A 76 -3.25 -0.69 -14.33
C ILE A 76 -2.13 -1.54 -14.96
N ARG A 77 -2.10 -1.60 -16.29
CA ARG A 77 -1.10 -2.34 -17.07
C ARG A 77 -0.28 -1.38 -17.92
#